data_AF-A0A1W2TSI2-F1
#
_entry.id   AF-A0A1W2TSI2-F1
#
_cell.length_a   1.000
_cell.length_b   1.000
_cell.length_c   1.000
_cell.angle_alpha   90.00
_cell.angle_beta   90.00
_cell.angle_gamma   90.00
#
_symmetry.space_group_name_H-M   'P 1'
#
loop_
_entity.id
_entity.type
_entity.pdbx_description
1 polymer ?
#
loop_
_entity_poly.entity_id
_entity_poly.type
_entity_poly.pdbx_seq_one_letter_code
_entity_poly.pdbx_strand_id
1 'polypeptide(L)'
;MASNRDTQAYRLLDSDEDDGKTKIPLRRVYDGRRWLPKWDSLSRVTISLLGLAMVLSLLLGFAVGCLYGRNRSLPAFSPYMKLAYSQEETLWWNTLYSDEAATDIELNRLWDTQIPWESGIIALPNDEARKMGLPESQPFPWDSGKKSLYIINAHHLLHCVRNLYISIHQYRTNLTQTVNHPHILHCLDTLRVEVMCAADDTPRYVPLNDAAPGGFRPGDGQPRKCRDWGRVQRFVEAHDPCYRYLNPGDDKTSNLERFKFCPEASGYLPKIRKYFGYDGDWVPMPQEGPRELVW
;
A
#
# COMPACT_ATOMS: atom_id res chain seq x y z
N MET A 1 -8.38 -0.54 43.44
CA MET A 1 -7.88 -1.94 43.45
C MET A 1 -7.33 -2.24 42.08
N ALA A 2 -6.00 -2.23 41.93
CA ALA A 2 -5.34 -2.56 40.67
C ALA A 2 -5.34 -4.09 40.50
N SER A 3 -6.02 -4.58 39.47
CA SER A 3 -5.97 -5.99 39.09
C SER A 3 -4.67 -6.20 38.32
N ASN A 4 -3.72 -6.87 38.98
CA ASN A 4 -2.50 -7.37 38.37
C ASN A 4 -2.90 -8.48 37.39
N ARG A 5 -2.91 -8.20 36.08
CA ARG A 5 -3.10 -9.23 35.07
C ARG A 5 -1.74 -9.84 34.78
N ASP A 6 -1.48 -11.01 35.35
CA ASP A 6 -0.42 -11.90 34.89
C ASP A 6 -0.63 -12.15 33.39
N THR A 7 0.29 -11.64 32.57
CA THR A 7 0.39 -11.99 31.16
C THR A 7 0.78 -13.46 31.08
N GLN A 8 -0.20 -14.34 30.87
CA GLN A 8 0.04 -15.77 30.70
C GLN A 8 0.96 -16.00 29.49
N ALA A 9 2.21 -16.39 29.78
CA ALA A 9 3.15 -16.90 28.80
C ALA A 9 2.56 -18.15 28.14
N TYR A 10 2.52 -18.19 26.80
CA TYR A 10 2.12 -19.38 26.06
C TYR A 10 3.12 -20.52 26.31
N ARG A 11 2.62 -21.71 26.67
CA ARG A 11 3.41 -22.95 26.79
C ARG A 11 3.19 -23.80 25.53
N LEU A 12 4.27 -24.27 24.92
CA LEU A 12 4.22 -25.23 23.81
C LEU A 12 3.72 -26.59 24.32
N LEU A 13 2.91 -27.28 23.51
CA LEU A 13 2.54 -28.68 23.76
C LEU A 13 3.78 -29.57 23.54
N ASP A 14 3.94 -30.57 24.40
CA ASP A 14 5.07 -31.51 24.34
C ASP A 14 4.90 -32.49 23.16
N SER A 15 6.01 -32.95 22.58
CA SER A 15 6.07 -33.73 21.32
C SER A 15 5.35 -35.07 21.31
N ASP A 16 4.89 -35.55 22.47
CA ASP A 16 4.31 -36.88 22.64
C ASP A 16 2.82 -36.94 22.27
N GLU A 17 2.19 -35.81 21.94
CA GLU A 17 0.77 -35.73 21.56
C GLU A 17 0.49 -35.91 20.05
N ASP A 18 1.51 -36.09 19.19
CA ASP A 18 1.37 -36.04 17.71
C ASP A 18 1.50 -37.40 16.98
N ASP A 19 1.73 -38.52 17.67
CA ASP A 19 2.14 -39.77 16.98
C ASP A 19 0.96 -40.69 16.56
N GLY A 20 0.12 -40.19 15.64
CA GLY A 20 -0.96 -40.93 14.99
C GLY A 20 -0.57 -41.55 13.63
N LYS A 21 0.46 -42.41 13.55
CA LYS A 21 0.91 -43.01 12.27
C LYS A 21 0.05 -44.21 11.82
N THR A 22 -0.85 -44.03 10.85
CA THR A 22 -1.54 -45.13 10.14
C THR A 22 -0.68 -45.63 8.96
N LYS A 23 -0.24 -46.91 9.00
CA LYS A 23 0.52 -47.55 7.91
C LYS A 23 -0.42 -48.06 6.82
N ILE A 24 -0.24 -47.60 5.58
CA ILE A 24 -0.94 -48.07 4.38
C ILE A 24 -0.22 -49.33 3.84
N PRO A 25 -0.92 -50.44 3.51
CA PRO A 25 -0.28 -51.64 3.00
C PRO A 25 0.08 -51.49 1.51
N LEU A 26 1.34 -51.79 1.19
CA LEU A 26 1.85 -51.82 -0.19
C LEU A 26 1.22 -52.98 -0.99
N ARG A 27 0.72 -52.64 -2.18
CA ARG A 27 0.09 -53.56 -3.12
C ARG A 27 1.15 -54.41 -3.85
N ARG A 28 0.84 -55.70 -3.98
CA ARG A 28 1.65 -56.77 -4.57
C ARG A 28 2.03 -56.47 -6.04
N VAL A 29 3.32 -56.53 -6.34
CA VAL A 29 3.88 -56.43 -7.70
C VAL A 29 3.53 -57.70 -8.49
N TYR A 30 2.95 -57.53 -9.68
CA TYR A 30 2.73 -58.61 -10.64
C TYR A 30 4.01 -58.84 -11.46
N ASP A 31 4.51 -60.07 -11.45
CA ASP A 31 5.63 -60.51 -12.29
C ASP A 31 5.09 -60.93 -13.67
N GLY A 32 5.28 -60.07 -14.66
CA GLY A 32 4.89 -60.31 -16.05
C GLY A 32 6.11 -60.63 -16.91
N ARG A 33 6.40 -61.91 -17.11
CA ARG A 33 7.43 -62.35 -18.07
C ARG A 33 6.99 -62.00 -19.49
N ARG A 34 7.61 -60.98 -20.07
CA ARG A 34 7.52 -60.66 -21.51
C ARG A 34 8.67 -61.31 -22.25
N TRP A 35 8.33 -62.07 -23.29
CA TRP A 35 9.25 -62.61 -24.28
C TRP A 35 9.85 -61.44 -25.08
N LEU A 36 11.18 -61.29 -25.06
CA LEU A 36 11.90 -60.27 -25.85
C LEU A 36 12.66 -60.93 -27.00
N PRO A 37 12.58 -60.38 -28.24
CA PRO A 37 13.35 -60.88 -29.36
C PRO A 37 14.85 -60.61 -29.15
N LYS A 38 15.71 -61.48 -29.69
CA LYS A 38 17.17 -61.31 -29.62
C LYS A 38 17.62 -60.20 -30.58
N TRP A 39 17.89 -59.02 -30.03
CA TRP A 39 18.56 -57.93 -30.73
C TRP A 39 20.08 -58.04 -30.54
N ASP A 40 20.83 -57.79 -31.63
CA ASP A 40 22.28 -57.91 -31.73
C ASP A 40 23.02 -56.98 -30.76
N SER A 41 24.16 -57.44 -30.21
CA SER A 41 24.85 -56.81 -29.06
C SER A 41 25.23 -55.35 -29.31
N LEU A 42 25.63 -55.02 -30.55
CA LEU A 42 26.00 -53.67 -30.97
C LEU A 42 24.84 -52.67 -30.87
N SER A 43 23.61 -53.12 -31.16
CA SER A 43 22.40 -52.28 -31.13
C SER A 43 21.96 -51.90 -29.71
N ARG A 44 22.28 -52.72 -28.71
CA ARG A 44 21.91 -52.45 -27.31
C ARG A 44 22.79 -51.39 -26.67
N VAL A 45 24.07 -51.40 -27.00
CA VAL A 45 25.04 -50.42 -26.49
C VAL A 45 24.71 -49.04 -27.04
N THR A 46 24.42 -48.93 -28.34
CA THR A 46 24.06 -47.65 -28.97
C THR A 46 22.74 -47.09 -28.44
N ILE A 47 21.70 -47.92 -28.29
CA ILE A 47 20.41 -47.49 -27.70
C ILE A 47 20.61 -47.04 -26.24
N SER A 48 21.45 -47.74 -25.46
CA SER A 48 21.72 -47.38 -24.07
C SER A 48 22.48 -46.06 -23.95
N LEU A 49 23.46 -45.81 -24.82
CA LEU A 49 24.21 -44.55 -24.86
C LEU A 49 23.33 -43.37 -25.29
N LEU A 50 22.47 -43.55 -26.29
CA LEU A 50 21.50 -42.53 -26.70
C LEU A 50 20.47 -42.25 -25.60
N GLY A 51 19.98 -43.28 -24.91
CA GLY A 51 19.10 -43.14 -23.75
C GLY A 51 19.77 -42.37 -22.61
N LEU A 52 21.03 -42.69 -22.30
CA LEU A 52 21.81 -41.99 -21.28
C LEU A 52 22.04 -40.51 -21.68
N ALA A 53 22.41 -40.25 -22.93
CA ALA A 53 22.61 -38.88 -23.43
C ALA A 53 21.31 -38.05 -23.38
N MET A 54 20.17 -38.65 -23.71
CA MET A 54 18.85 -38.01 -23.59
C MET A 54 18.53 -37.70 -22.12
N VAL A 55 18.73 -38.64 -21.21
CA VAL A 55 18.49 -38.43 -19.77
C VAL A 55 19.41 -37.34 -19.22
N LEU A 56 20.70 -37.36 -19.56
CA LEU A 56 21.65 -36.32 -19.15
C LEU A 56 21.27 -34.94 -19.70
N SER A 57 20.79 -34.86 -20.94
CA SER A 57 20.31 -33.61 -21.54
C SER A 57 19.05 -33.08 -20.85
N LEU A 58 18.13 -33.97 -20.47
CA LEU A 58 16.93 -33.61 -19.71
C LEU A 58 17.27 -33.17 -18.29
N LEU A 59 18.20 -33.85 -17.61
CA LEU A 59 18.67 -33.48 -16.27
C LEU A 59 19.43 -32.14 -16.30
N LEU A 60 20.25 -31.89 -17.32
CA LEU A 60 20.93 -30.62 -17.51
C LEU A 60 19.92 -29.49 -17.80
N GLY A 61 18.95 -29.73 -18.69
CA GLY A 61 17.88 -28.77 -18.97
C GLY A 61 17.02 -28.47 -17.73
N PHE A 62 16.72 -29.48 -16.91
CA PHE A 62 16.02 -29.31 -15.64
C PHE A 62 16.87 -28.55 -14.61
N ALA A 63 18.15 -28.87 -14.47
CA ALA A 63 19.05 -28.17 -13.55
C ALA A 63 19.23 -26.70 -13.96
N VAL A 64 19.44 -26.41 -15.26
CA VAL A 64 19.49 -25.05 -15.80
C VAL A 64 18.14 -24.36 -15.59
N GLY A 65 17.02 -25.04 -15.85
CA GLY A 65 15.67 -24.52 -15.59
C GLY A 65 15.42 -24.19 -14.12
N CYS A 66 15.89 -25.01 -13.18
CA CYS A 66 15.84 -24.74 -11.75
C CYS A 66 16.73 -23.56 -11.37
N LEU A 67 17.93 -23.45 -11.94
CA LEU A 67 18.85 -22.34 -11.67
C LEU A 67 18.29 -21.00 -12.21
N TYR A 68 17.67 -21.00 -13.39
CA TYR A 68 17.02 -19.82 -13.96
C TYR A 68 15.66 -19.51 -13.32
N GLY A 69 14.89 -20.53 -12.95
CA GLY A 69 13.57 -20.41 -12.35
C GLY A 69 13.60 -19.97 -10.88
N ARG A 70 14.70 -20.24 -10.16
CA ARG A 70 14.85 -19.89 -8.75
C ARG A 70 15.06 -18.39 -8.49
N ASN A 71 15.22 -17.56 -9.52
CA ASN A 71 15.69 -16.17 -9.34
C ASN A 71 14.92 -15.07 -10.09
N ARG A 72 13.69 -15.30 -10.57
CA ARG A 72 12.87 -14.21 -11.15
C ARG A 72 11.43 -14.24 -10.67
N SER A 73 11.22 -13.88 -9.41
CA SER A 73 10.02 -13.11 -9.08
C SER A 73 10.20 -11.76 -9.77
N LEU A 74 9.55 -11.54 -10.91
CA LEU A 74 9.53 -10.21 -11.51
C LEU A 74 9.03 -9.22 -10.45
N PRO A 75 9.72 -8.09 -10.21
CA PRO A 75 9.26 -7.12 -9.23
C PRO A 75 7.85 -6.66 -9.62
N ALA A 76 6.89 -6.85 -8.71
CA ALA A 76 5.51 -6.42 -8.92
C ALA A 76 5.47 -4.88 -8.94
N PHE A 77 5.37 -4.30 -10.14
CA PHE A 77 5.23 -2.86 -10.33
C PHE A 77 3.78 -2.42 -10.08
N SER A 78 3.58 -1.23 -9.52
CA SER A 78 2.25 -0.63 -9.43
C SER A 78 1.65 -0.40 -10.83
N PRO A 79 0.32 -0.53 -11.01
CA PRO A 79 -0.30 -0.47 -12.33
C PRO A 79 -0.15 0.88 -13.03
N TYR A 80 -0.15 1.98 -12.29
CA TYR A 80 -0.15 3.34 -12.85
C TYR A 80 1.26 3.95 -12.91
N MET A 81 1.88 4.21 -11.76
CA MET A 81 3.20 4.88 -11.67
C MET A 81 4.40 3.94 -11.85
N LYS A 82 4.16 2.63 -12.10
CA LYS A 82 5.19 1.59 -12.29
C LYS A 82 6.23 1.57 -11.16
N LEU A 83 5.75 1.59 -9.92
CA LEU A 83 6.60 1.58 -8.71
C LEU A 83 6.81 0.15 -8.23
N ALA A 84 8.07 -0.27 -8.12
CA ALA A 84 8.44 -1.50 -7.45
C ALA A 84 8.47 -1.30 -5.92
N TYR A 85 8.42 -2.41 -5.18
CA TYR A 85 8.70 -2.44 -3.75
C TYR A 85 10.22 -2.40 -3.52
N SER A 86 10.79 -1.19 -3.58
CA SER A 86 12.24 -0.96 -3.57
C SER A 86 12.77 -0.27 -2.32
N GLN A 87 11.91 0.36 -1.53
CA GLN A 87 12.31 1.00 -0.28
C GLN A 87 12.18 0.00 0.87
N GLU A 88 13.15 0.00 1.78
CA GLU A 88 13.08 -0.80 3.00
C GLU A 88 12.60 0.09 4.14
N GLU A 89 11.57 -0.37 4.83
CA GLU A 89 11.04 0.26 6.03
C GLU A 89 11.01 -0.77 7.16
N THR A 90 10.94 -0.31 8.40
CA THR A 90 10.86 -1.21 9.55
C THR A 90 9.55 -0.97 10.29
N LEU A 91 8.83 -2.04 10.58
CA LEU A 91 7.64 -1.94 11.42
C LEU A 91 8.04 -1.70 12.87
N TRP A 92 7.45 -0.68 13.47
CA TRP A 92 7.55 -0.39 14.88
C TRP A 92 6.17 -0.12 15.44
N TRP A 93 5.89 -0.67 16.61
CA TRP A 93 4.68 -0.39 17.37
C TRP A 93 4.61 1.09 17.77
N ASN A 94 5.71 1.62 18.28
CA ASN A 94 5.83 3.02 18.66
C ASN A 94 6.66 3.78 17.63
N THR A 95 6.11 4.88 17.13
CA THR A 95 6.74 5.83 16.23
C THR A 95 6.46 7.25 16.74
N LEU A 96 7.04 8.28 16.12
CA LEU A 96 6.71 9.67 16.48
C LEU A 96 5.20 9.99 16.42
N TYR A 97 4.42 9.24 15.64
CA TYR A 97 2.96 9.44 15.50
C TYR A 97 2.13 8.70 16.57
N SER A 98 2.76 7.82 17.36
CA SER A 98 2.12 6.98 18.38
C SER A 98 2.87 6.99 19.72
N ASP A 99 3.75 7.96 19.93
CA ASP A 99 4.57 8.04 21.14
C ASP A 99 3.72 8.35 22.37
N GLU A 100 3.68 7.39 23.30
CA GLU A 100 2.96 7.52 24.57
C GLU A 100 3.55 8.61 25.48
N ALA A 101 4.81 8.98 25.26
CA ALA A 101 5.46 10.08 25.99
C ALA A 101 5.21 11.46 25.36
N ALA A 102 4.70 11.52 24.12
CA ALA A 102 4.46 12.77 23.43
C ALA A 102 3.22 13.49 23.98
N THR A 103 3.25 14.83 23.92
CA THR A 103 2.09 15.65 24.27
C THR A 103 1.05 15.61 23.15
N ASP A 104 -0.22 15.86 23.49
CA ASP A 104 -1.29 15.99 22.49
C ASP A 104 -0.97 17.06 21.43
N ILE A 105 -0.34 18.16 21.83
CA ILE A 105 0.11 19.23 20.93
C ILE A 105 1.10 18.69 19.88
N GLU A 106 2.09 17.92 20.33
CA GLU A 106 3.10 17.38 19.43
C GLU A 106 2.52 16.36 18.46
N LEU A 107 1.68 15.45 18.94
CA LEU A 107 0.98 14.48 18.09
C LEU A 107 0.04 15.19 17.10
N ASN A 108 -0.75 16.17 17.56
CA ASN A 108 -1.63 16.96 16.73
C ASN A 108 -0.87 17.64 15.60
N ARG A 109 0.29 18.26 15.88
CA ARG A 109 1.14 18.87 14.87
C ARG A 109 1.60 17.86 13.82
N LEU A 110 2.03 16.67 14.23
CA LEU A 110 2.50 15.64 13.30
C LEU A 110 1.37 15.16 12.38
N TRP A 111 0.23 14.80 12.96
CA TRP A 111 -0.94 14.32 12.22
C TRP A 111 -1.57 15.39 11.31
N ASP A 112 -1.40 16.67 11.66
CA ASP A 112 -1.90 17.79 10.87
C ASP A 112 -0.96 18.21 9.74
N THR A 113 0.36 18.28 10.01
CA THR A 113 1.33 18.90 9.10
C THR A 113 2.16 17.92 8.27
N GLN A 114 2.39 16.71 8.76
CA GLN A 114 3.30 15.76 8.10
C GLN A 114 2.57 14.77 7.20
N ILE A 115 1.25 14.66 7.35
CA ILE A 115 0.40 13.87 6.45
C ILE A 115 -0.02 14.78 5.29
N PRO A 116 0.28 14.45 4.02
CA PRO A 116 -0.13 15.29 2.88
C PRO A 116 -1.59 15.03 2.49
N TRP A 117 -2.49 15.22 3.45
CA TRP A 117 -3.93 14.95 3.34
C TRP A 117 -4.66 15.96 2.43
N GLU A 118 -4.12 17.16 2.25
CA GLU A 118 -4.65 18.19 1.35
C GLU A 118 -4.28 17.96 -0.11
N SER A 119 -3.27 17.11 -0.34
CA SER A 119 -2.77 16.77 -1.66
C SER A 119 -3.41 15.48 -2.16
N GLY A 120 -3.25 15.21 -3.45
CA GLY A 120 -3.65 13.93 -4.05
C GLY A 120 -4.82 14.04 -5.02
N ILE A 121 -5.57 15.14 -5.02
CA ILE A 121 -6.38 15.52 -6.17
C ILE A 121 -5.42 15.98 -7.27
N ILE A 122 -5.53 15.41 -8.46
CA ILE A 122 -4.65 15.65 -9.60
C ILE A 122 -5.46 15.98 -10.86
N ALA A 123 -4.92 16.81 -11.76
CA ALA A 123 -5.46 17.00 -13.10
C ALA A 123 -4.59 16.27 -14.14
N LEU A 124 -5.05 15.11 -14.59
CA LEU A 124 -4.36 14.32 -15.61
C LEU A 124 -4.80 14.72 -17.03
N PRO A 125 -3.88 14.77 -18.01
CA PRO A 125 -4.24 14.82 -19.42
C PRO A 125 -5.17 13.66 -19.79
N ASN A 126 -6.22 13.95 -20.54
CA ASN A 126 -7.25 12.97 -20.92
C ASN A 126 -6.66 11.81 -21.75
N ASP A 127 -5.64 12.06 -22.58
CA ASP A 127 -4.97 11.00 -23.34
C ASP A 127 -4.08 10.12 -22.46
N GLU A 128 -3.42 10.71 -21.46
CA GLU A 128 -2.63 9.98 -20.46
C GLU A 128 -3.54 9.07 -19.62
N ALA A 129 -4.65 9.61 -19.10
CA ALA A 129 -5.63 8.84 -18.34
C ALA A 129 -6.18 7.65 -19.14
N ARG A 130 -6.50 7.85 -20.42
CA ARG A 130 -6.91 6.75 -21.32
C ARG A 130 -5.82 5.71 -21.52
N LYS A 131 -4.55 6.11 -21.71
CA LYS A 131 -3.42 5.18 -21.83
C LYS A 131 -3.21 4.37 -20.54
N MET A 132 -3.51 4.95 -19.38
CA MET A 132 -3.50 4.28 -18.09
C MET A 132 -4.73 3.37 -17.86
N GLY A 133 -5.72 3.38 -18.76
CA GLY A 133 -6.96 2.63 -18.61
C GLY A 133 -7.87 3.15 -17.49
N LEU A 134 -7.72 4.42 -17.11
CA LEU A 134 -8.58 5.04 -16.11
C LEU A 134 -9.97 5.35 -16.70
N PRO A 135 -11.04 5.25 -15.90
CA PRO A 135 -12.36 5.68 -16.31
C PRO A 135 -12.39 7.19 -16.56
N GLU A 136 -13.37 7.65 -17.34
CA GLU A 136 -13.64 9.08 -17.47
C GLU A 136 -13.97 9.68 -16.10
N SER A 137 -13.51 10.91 -15.88
CA SER A 137 -13.68 11.60 -14.62
C SER A 137 -14.10 13.05 -14.83
N GLN A 138 -14.34 13.77 -13.74
CA GLN A 138 -14.77 15.17 -13.77
C GLN A 138 -13.75 16.04 -14.53
N PRO A 139 -14.18 16.85 -15.50
CA PRO A 139 -13.26 17.74 -16.21
C PRO A 139 -12.58 18.74 -15.27
N PHE A 140 -11.29 19.00 -15.49
CA PHE A 140 -10.58 20.05 -14.77
C PHE A 140 -11.14 21.43 -15.16
N PRO A 141 -11.62 22.28 -14.22
CA PRO A 141 -12.37 23.47 -14.58
C PRO A 141 -11.65 24.47 -15.50
N TRP A 142 -10.32 24.56 -15.39
CA TRP A 142 -9.53 25.52 -16.17
C TRP A 142 -9.03 24.97 -17.52
N ASP A 143 -9.21 23.66 -17.77
CA ASP A 143 -8.76 22.97 -18.99
C ASP A 143 -9.64 21.74 -19.35
N SER A 144 -10.96 21.93 -19.30
CA SER A 144 -11.95 20.84 -19.33
C SER A 144 -11.87 19.94 -20.57
N GLY A 145 -11.45 20.48 -21.71
CA GLY A 145 -11.28 19.70 -22.95
C GLY A 145 -10.04 18.80 -22.96
N LYS A 146 -9.05 19.06 -22.09
CA LYS A 146 -7.74 18.41 -22.13
C LYS A 146 -7.40 17.63 -20.88
N LYS A 147 -7.96 17.99 -19.72
CA LYS A 147 -7.62 17.37 -18.44
C LYS A 147 -8.86 17.00 -17.63
N SER A 148 -8.73 15.93 -16.85
CA SER A 148 -9.75 15.46 -15.90
C SER A 148 -9.14 15.27 -14.52
N LEU A 149 -9.96 15.45 -13.49
CA LEU A 149 -9.60 15.34 -12.09
C LEU A 149 -9.59 13.88 -11.64
N TYR A 150 -8.58 13.47 -10.90
CA TYR A 150 -8.52 12.16 -10.24
C TYR A 150 -8.03 12.33 -8.80
N ILE A 151 -8.23 11.31 -7.97
CA ILE A 151 -7.69 11.27 -6.61
C ILE A 151 -6.72 10.10 -6.51
N ILE A 152 -5.48 10.36 -6.11
CA ILE A 152 -4.51 9.31 -5.83
C ILE A 152 -4.94 8.56 -4.58
N ASN A 153 -5.18 7.25 -4.74
CA ASN A 153 -5.73 6.43 -3.67
C ASN A 153 -4.90 6.49 -2.38
N ALA A 154 -3.57 6.45 -2.47
CA ALA A 154 -2.72 6.53 -1.28
C ALA A 154 -2.91 7.85 -0.48
N HIS A 155 -3.13 8.97 -1.18
CA HIS A 155 -3.46 10.24 -0.51
C HIS A 155 -4.87 10.22 0.08
N HIS A 156 -5.84 9.59 -0.59
CA HIS A 156 -7.18 9.40 -0.04
C HIS A 156 -7.17 8.54 1.25
N LEU A 157 -6.34 7.50 1.31
CA LEU A 157 -6.17 6.71 2.53
C LEU A 157 -5.54 7.52 3.66
N LEU A 158 -4.53 8.35 3.36
CA LEU A 158 -3.94 9.25 4.36
C LEU A 158 -4.93 10.31 4.87
N HIS A 159 -5.77 10.85 3.98
CA HIS A 159 -6.90 11.70 4.36
C HIS A 159 -7.84 10.98 5.33
N CYS A 160 -8.20 9.73 5.05
CA CYS A 160 -9.02 8.92 5.93
C CYS A 160 -8.36 8.70 7.30
N VAL A 161 -7.08 8.33 7.34
CA VAL A 161 -6.34 8.13 8.58
C VAL A 161 -6.33 9.41 9.43
N ARG A 162 -6.08 10.58 8.82
CA ARG A 162 -6.13 11.87 9.53
C ARG A 162 -7.52 12.15 10.10
N ASN A 163 -8.59 11.95 9.33
CA ASN A 163 -9.95 12.19 9.82
C ASN A 163 -10.30 11.29 11.02
N LEU A 164 -9.83 10.04 11.02
CA LEU A 164 -9.98 9.15 12.18
C LEU A 164 -9.20 9.66 13.39
N TYR A 165 -7.96 10.11 13.19
CA TYR A 165 -7.19 10.72 14.26
C TYR A 165 -7.90 11.94 14.86
N ILE A 166 -8.39 12.86 14.03
CA ILE A 166 -9.16 14.04 14.47
C ILE A 166 -10.36 13.61 15.31
N SER A 167 -11.15 12.66 14.80
CA SER A 167 -12.34 12.17 15.50
C SER A 167 -12.00 11.55 16.85
N ILE A 168 -10.99 10.69 16.90
CA ILE A 168 -10.53 10.04 18.14
C ILE A 168 -9.99 11.07 19.13
N HIS A 169 -9.14 12.00 18.67
CA HIS A 169 -8.56 13.04 19.50
C HIS A 169 -9.65 13.91 20.11
N GLN A 170 -10.54 14.48 19.29
CA GLN A 170 -11.65 15.33 19.75
C GLN A 170 -12.59 14.59 20.71
N TYR A 171 -12.83 13.28 20.49
CA TYR A 171 -13.61 12.47 21.42
C TYR A 171 -12.91 12.33 22.78
N ARG A 172 -11.61 11.99 22.77
CA ARG A 172 -10.83 11.80 24.00
C ARG A 172 -10.63 13.08 24.80
N THR A 173 -10.57 14.23 24.13
CA THR A 173 -10.40 15.55 24.75
C THR A 173 -11.71 16.30 24.99
N ASN A 174 -12.85 15.63 24.77
CA ASN A 174 -14.19 16.19 24.97
C ASN A 174 -14.46 17.46 24.14
N LEU A 175 -13.86 17.55 22.95
CA LEU A 175 -14.11 18.58 21.95
C LEU A 175 -15.25 18.18 21.02
N THR A 176 -15.89 19.18 20.41
CA THR A 176 -16.90 18.95 19.37
C THR A 176 -16.28 18.27 18.16
N GLN A 177 -16.93 17.21 17.66
CA GLN A 177 -16.51 16.51 16.45
C GLN A 177 -16.68 17.42 15.23
N THR A 178 -15.58 17.76 14.57
CA THR A 178 -15.60 18.62 13.37
C THR A 178 -15.82 17.83 12.08
N VAL A 179 -15.46 16.54 12.08
CA VAL A 179 -15.76 15.61 10.99
C VAL A 179 -17.04 14.87 11.31
N ASN A 180 -18.04 14.96 10.43
CA ASN A 180 -19.33 14.34 10.68
C ASN A 180 -19.25 12.81 10.68
N HIS A 181 -20.17 12.18 11.41
CA HIS A 181 -20.17 10.73 11.58
C HIS A 181 -20.26 9.94 10.25
N PRO A 182 -21.10 10.30 9.26
CA PRO A 182 -21.12 9.61 7.97
C PRO A 182 -19.77 9.61 7.25
N HIS A 183 -19.01 10.72 7.32
CA HIS A 183 -17.69 10.79 6.71
C HIS A 183 -16.69 9.89 7.47
N ILE A 184 -16.73 9.84 8.80
CA ILE A 184 -15.91 8.91 9.59
C ILE A 184 -16.21 7.44 9.25
N LEU A 185 -17.49 7.07 9.09
CA LEU A 185 -17.86 5.72 8.66
C LEU A 185 -17.33 5.40 7.26
N HIS A 186 -17.39 6.34 6.33
CA HIS A 186 -16.82 6.18 4.99
C HIS A 186 -15.29 5.98 5.03
N CYS A 187 -14.58 6.75 5.85
CA CYS A 187 -13.15 6.61 6.05
C CYS A 187 -12.79 5.23 6.61
N LEU A 188 -13.53 4.74 7.63
CA LEU A 188 -13.34 3.40 8.19
C LEU A 188 -13.56 2.31 7.15
N ASP A 189 -14.65 2.39 6.38
CA ASP A 189 -14.97 1.36 5.39
C ASP A 189 -13.96 1.36 4.22
N THR A 190 -13.51 2.54 3.79
CA THR A 190 -12.49 2.67 2.75
C THR A 190 -11.18 2.00 3.18
N LEU A 191 -10.70 2.28 4.39
CA LEU A 191 -9.50 1.61 4.93
C LEU A 191 -9.69 0.10 5.05
N ARG A 192 -10.88 -0.36 5.48
CA ARG A 192 -11.21 -1.79 5.55
C ARG A 192 -11.14 -2.47 4.18
N VAL A 193 -11.82 -1.90 3.17
CA VAL A 193 -11.86 -2.44 1.81
C VAL A 193 -10.45 -2.47 1.21
N GLU A 194 -9.65 -1.43 1.44
CA GLU A 194 -8.29 -1.32 0.90
C GLU A 194 -7.32 -2.32 1.53
N VAL A 195 -7.41 -2.54 2.85
CA VAL A 195 -6.64 -3.61 3.51
C VAL A 195 -7.02 -4.98 2.96
N MET A 196 -8.32 -5.25 2.79
CA MET A 196 -8.80 -6.52 2.22
C MET A 196 -8.41 -6.69 0.76
N CYS A 197 -8.39 -5.61 -0.02
CA CYS A 197 -7.99 -5.60 -1.43
C CYS A 197 -6.48 -5.83 -1.58
N ALA A 198 -5.66 -5.18 -0.76
CA ALA A 198 -4.22 -5.36 -0.75
C ALA A 198 -3.82 -6.76 -0.26
N ALA A 199 -4.59 -7.32 0.69
CA ALA A 199 -4.42 -8.67 1.24
C ALA A 199 -2.95 -9.02 1.56
N ASP A 200 -2.24 -8.11 2.23
CA ASP A 200 -0.84 -8.32 2.59
C ASP A 200 -0.70 -9.56 3.48
N ASP A 201 -0.09 -10.60 2.92
CA ASP A 201 0.07 -11.93 3.52
C ASP A 201 1.37 -12.08 4.31
N THR A 202 2.14 -11.00 4.45
CA THR A 202 3.40 -11.01 5.20
C THR A 202 3.16 -11.37 6.68
N PRO A 203 3.62 -12.53 7.17
CA PRO A 203 3.43 -12.91 8.56
C PRO A 203 4.16 -11.95 9.49
N ARG A 204 3.52 -11.53 10.58
CA ARG A 204 4.19 -10.83 11.67
C ARG A 204 4.74 -11.84 12.64
N TYR A 205 6.04 -11.76 12.94
CA TYR A 205 6.59 -12.60 14.00
C TYR A 205 6.00 -12.17 15.36
N VAL A 206 5.89 -13.11 16.28
CA VAL A 206 5.53 -12.85 17.68
C VAL A 206 6.81 -12.98 18.51
N PRO A 207 7.23 -11.93 19.23
CA PRO A 207 8.42 -11.98 20.08
C PRO A 207 8.34 -13.06 21.16
N LEU A 208 9.50 -13.61 21.52
CA LEU A 208 9.62 -14.48 22.70
C LEU A 208 9.38 -13.64 23.96
N ASN A 209 8.82 -14.26 25.01
CA ASN A 209 8.35 -13.59 26.22
C ASN A 209 9.44 -12.74 26.93
N ASP A 210 10.72 -13.09 26.77
CA ASP A 210 11.85 -12.43 27.44
C ASP A 210 12.76 -11.62 26.50
N ALA A 211 12.28 -11.28 25.29
CA ALA A 211 13.13 -10.68 24.26
C ALA A 211 13.68 -9.27 24.63
N ALA A 212 13.02 -8.51 25.51
CA ALA A 212 13.49 -7.21 26.01
C ALA A 212 12.69 -6.74 27.25
N PRO A 213 13.29 -5.96 28.18
CA PRO A 213 12.55 -5.23 29.22
C PRO A 213 11.56 -4.24 28.59
N GLY A 214 10.27 -4.36 28.92
CA GLY A 214 9.19 -3.62 28.25
C GLY A 214 8.56 -4.34 27.05
N GLY A 215 9.24 -5.36 26.52
CA GLY A 215 8.77 -6.31 25.51
C GLY A 215 8.65 -5.73 24.09
N PHE A 216 9.17 -6.44 23.09
CA PHE A 216 8.77 -6.20 21.70
C PHE A 216 7.30 -6.58 21.49
N ARG A 217 6.63 -5.90 20.56
CA ARG A 217 5.28 -6.25 20.07
C ARG A 217 5.37 -7.06 18.78
N PRO A 218 4.29 -7.76 18.38
CA PRO A 218 4.27 -8.51 17.12
C PRO A 218 4.66 -7.67 15.90
N GLY A 219 5.76 -8.06 15.24
CA GLY A 219 6.31 -7.40 14.06
C GLY A 219 7.31 -6.27 14.32
N ASP A 220 7.65 -5.93 15.57
CA ASP A 220 8.64 -4.88 15.85
C ASP A 220 10.03 -5.18 15.25
N GLY A 221 10.66 -4.22 14.59
CA GLY A 221 11.96 -4.46 13.95
C GLY A 221 11.89 -5.35 12.70
N GLN A 222 10.70 -5.81 12.29
CA GLN A 222 10.54 -6.62 11.10
C GLN A 222 10.61 -5.73 9.85
N PRO A 223 11.52 -6.04 8.89
CA PRO A 223 11.64 -5.27 7.68
C PRO A 223 10.42 -5.46 6.77
N ARG A 224 10.05 -4.40 6.07
CA ARG A 224 9.01 -4.36 5.04
C ARG A 224 9.59 -3.71 3.79
N LYS A 225 9.14 -4.19 2.63
CA LYS A 225 9.43 -3.52 1.37
C LYS A 225 8.24 -2.63 1.02
N CYS A 226 8.53 -1.38 0.75
CA CYS A 226 7.59 -0.32 0.45
C CYS A 226 7.84 0.22 -0.96
N ARG A 227 6.80 0.80 -1.56
CA ARG A 227 6.97 1.60 -2.78
C ARG A 227 7.54 2.97 -2.40
N ASP A 228 8.27 3.57 -3.31
CA ASP A 228 8.87 4.89 -3.12
C ASP A 228 7.78 5.97 -2.98
N TRP A 229 7.58 6.46 -1.75
CA TRP A 229 6.61 7.50 -1.43
C TRP A 229 6.95 8.84 -2.10
N GLY A 230 8.24 9.21 -2.16
CA GLY A 230 8.69 10.44 -2.80
C GLY A 230 8.42 10.45 -4.31
N ARG A 231 8.34 9.29 -4.97
CA ARG A 231 7.86 9.20 -6.36
C ARG A 231 6.36 9.42 -6.50
N VAL A 232 5.56 8.99 -5.52
CA VAL A 232 4.11 9.28 -5.46
C VAL A 232 3.88 10.77 -5.27
N GLN A 233 4.57 11.40 -4.32
CA GLN A 233 4.45 12.83 -4.04
C GLN A 233 4.81 13.67 -5.27
N ARG A 234 5.95 13.41 -5.91
CA ARG A 234 6.34 14.11 -7.14
C ARG A 234 5.33 13.95 -8.27
N PHE A 235 4.70 12.78 -8.39
CA PHE A 235 3.64 12.57 -9.38
C PHE A 235 2.42 13.43 -9.09
N VAL A 236 2.02 13.56 -7.82
CA VAL A 236 0.91 14.43 -7.40
C VAL A 236 1.24 15.89 -7.65
N GLU A 237 2.43 16.36 -7.23
CA GLU A 237 2.89 17.74 -7.42
C GLU A 237 2.96 18.13 -8.89
N ALA A 238 3.47 17.25 -9.75
CA ALA A 238 3.55 17.48 -11.20
C ALA A 238 2.17 17.63 -11.86
N HIS A 239 1.11 17.14 -11.21
CA HIS A 239 -0.27 17.19 -11.70
C HIS A 239 -1.19 18.01 -10.79
N ASP A 240 -0.64 18.92 -9.96
CA ASP A 240 -1.43 19.77 -9.07
C ASP A 240 -2.49 20.56 -9.88
N PRO A 241 -3.80 20.36 -9.62
CA PRO A 241 -4.89 21.09 -10.26
C PRO A 241 -5.08 22.48 -9.62
N CYS A 242 -4.12 22.91 -8.80
CA CYS A 242 -4.16 24.10 -7.98
C CYS A 242 -5.35 24.14 -7.02
N TYR A 243 -5.62 22.97 -6.44
CA TYR A 243 -6.69 22.73 -5.49
C TYR A 243 -6.25 23.04 -4.06
N ARG A 244 -7.08 23.73 -3.28
CA ARG A 244 -6.94 23.83 -1.82
C ARG A 244 -8.25 23.54 -1.12
N TYR A 245 -8.16 22.90 0.02
CA TYR A 245 -9.32 22.60 0.83
C TYR A 245 -9.81 23.88 1.51
N LEU A 246 -11.06 24.27 1.26
CA LEU A 246 -11.68 25.47 1.83
C LEU A 246 -12.95 25.08 2.59
N ASN A 247 -13.07 25.58 3.82
CA ASN A 247 -14.25 25.50 4.68
C ASN A 247 -14.95 24.11 4.67
N PRO A 248 -14.36 23.07 5.31
CA PRO A 248 -14.99 21.76 5.47
C PRO A 248 -16.42 21.91 6.00
N GLY A 249 -17.37 21.27 5.32
CA GLY A 249 -18.77 21.29 5.74
C GLY A 249 -19.56 22.55 5.33
N ASP A 250 -18.92 23.52 4.68
CA ASP A 250 -19.63 24.64 4.06
C ASP A 250 -20.13 24.24 2.67
N ASP A 251 -21.47 24.18 2.52
CA ASP A 251 -22.16 23.86 1.28
C ASP A 251 -22.39 25.10 0.38
N LYS A 252 -22.10 26.30 0.89
CA LYS A 252 -22.31 27.57 0.18
C LYS A 252 -21.11 27.96 -0.67
N THR A 253 -19.91 27.53 -0.28
CA THR A 253 -18.69 27.79 -1.07
C THR A 253 -18.72 26.93 -2.34
N SER A 254 -18.70 27.59 -3.51
CA SER A 254 -18.60 26.91 -4.79
C SER A 254 -17.34 26.04 -4.84
N ASN A 255 -17.46 24.80 -5.33
CA ASN A 255 -16.30 23.93 -5.51
C ASN A 255 -15.23 24.56 -6.41
N LEU A 256 -15.60 25.46 -7.31
CA LEU A 256 -14.65 26.15 -8.17
C LEU A 256 -13.70 27.08 -7.41
N GLU A 257 -14.13 27.63 -6.27
CA GLU A 257 -13.28 28.45 -5.38
C GLU A 257 -12.04 27.69 -4.91
N ARG A 258 -12.14 26.36 -4.81
CA ARG A 258 -11.05 25.49 -4.37
C ARG A 258 -9.96 25.34 -5.41
N PHE A 259 -10.20 25.63 -6.69
CA PHE A 259 -9.25 25.43 -7.78
C PHE A 259 -8.53 26.70 -8.22
N LYS A 260 -8.55 27.80 -7.45
CA LYS A 260 -7.98 29.08 -7.89
C LYS A 260 -6.52 29.32 -7.48
N PHE A 261 -5.88 28.36 -6.80
CA PHE A 261 -4.58 28.55 -6.12
C PHE A 261 -3.37 28.22 -7.02
N CYS A 262 -3.48 28.58 -8.29
CA CYS A 262 -2.50 28.24 -9.31
C CYS A 262 -1.20 29.03 -9.14
N PRO A 263 -0.02 28.43 -9.35
CA PRO A 263 1.26 29.14 -9.31
C PRO A 263 1.29 30.33 -10.28
N GLU A 264 2.10 31.34 -9.98
CA GLU A 264 2.16 32.58 -10.78
C GLU A 264 2.53 32.35 -12.25
N ALA A 265 3.37 31.35 -12.52
CA ALA A 265 3.75 30.94 -13.87
C ALA A 265 2.66 30.14 -14.62
N SER A 266 1.50 29.87 -13.99
CA SER A 266 0.44 29.04 -14.57
C SER A 266 -0.31 29.76 -15.68
N GLY A 267 -0.49 29.08 -16.82
CA GLY A 267 -1.35 29.53 -17.91
C GLY A 267 -2.85 29.60 -17.56
N TYR A 268 -3.25 29.16 -16.36
CA TYR A 268 -4.64 29.18 -15.90
C TYR A 268 -5.01 30.47 -15.17
N LEU A 269 -4.04 31.25 -14.64
CA LEU A 269 -4.34 32.48 -13.89
C LEU A 269 -5.14 33.53 -14.69
N PRO A 270 -4.87 33.79 -15.99
CA PRO A 270 -5.70 34.71 -16.76
C PRO A 270 -7.17 34.28 -16.85
N LYS A 271 -7.43 32.97 -16.91
CA LYS A 271 -8.81 32.42 -16.91
C LYS A 271 -9.47 32.59 -15.54
N ILE A 272 -8.73 32.30 -14.47
CA ILE A 272 -9.19 32.46 -13.09
C ILE A 272 -9.54 33.93 -12.82
N ARG A 273 -8.64 34.87 -13.11
CA ARG A 273 -8.85 36.32 -12.94
C ARG A 273 -10.09 36.79 -13.69
N LYS A 274 -10.23 36.40 -14.96
CA LYS A 274 -11.41 36.74 -15.77
C LYS A 274 -12.71 36.18 -15.19
N TYR A 275 -12.69 34.94 -14.70
CA TYR A 275 -13.89 34.30 -14.15
C TYR A 275 -14.36 34.96 -12.85
N PHE A 276 -13.42 35.23 -11.93
CA PHE A 276 -13.73 35.81 -10.62
C PHE A 276 -13.74 37.35 -10.59
N GLY A 277 -13.37 38.01 -11.69
CA GLY A 277 -13.28 39.48 -11.75
C GLY A 277 -12.13 40.06 -10.94
N TYR A 278 -11.02 39.32 -10.81
CA TYR A 278 -9.82 39.81 -10.12
C TYR A 278 -8.96 40.70 -11.01
N ASP A 279 -8.16 41.56 -10.38
CA ASP A 279 -7.21 42.44 -11.04
C ASP A 279 -6.14 41.68 -11.83
N GLY A 280 -5.54 42.37 -12.80
CA GLY A 280 -4.57 41.79 -13.73
C GLY A 280 -3.28 41.28 -13.08
N ASP A 281 -2.94 41.79 -11.90
CA ASP A 281 -1.80 41.44 -11.06
C ASP A 281 -2.18 40.51 -9.89
N TRP A 282 -3.46 40.18 -9.72
CA TRP A 282 -3.90 39.32 -8.62
C TRP A 282 -3.23 37.94 -8.68
N VAL A 283 -2.67 37.51 -7.55
CA VAL A 283 -2.14 36.16 -7.36
C VAL A 283 -2.79 35.53 -6.13
N PRO A 284 -3.05 34.21 -6.14
CA PRO A 284 -3.59 33.55 -4.97
C PRO A 284 -2.56 33.61 -3.84
N MET A 285 -3.02 33.98 -2.64
CA MET A 285 -2.19 33.85 -1.46
C MET A 285 -1.89 32.37 -1.20
N PRO A 286 -0.67 32.02 -0.75
CA PRO A 286 -0.40 30.70 -0.22
C PRO A 286 -1.40 30.41 0.91
N GLN A 287 -2.22 29.40 0.71
CA GLN A 287 -3.23 28.99 1.67
C GLN A 287 -3.06 27.50 1.94
N GLU A 288 -2.87 27.18 3.20
CA GLU A 288 -3.06 25.83 3.73
C GLU A 288 -4.56 25.63 3.97
N GLY A 289 -5.00 24.39 3.88
CA GLY A 289 -6.33 24.03 4.31
C GLY A 289 -6.56 24.33 5.80
N PRO A 290 -7.83 24.36 6.22
CA PRO A 290 -8.17 24.62 7.60
C PRO A 290 -7.61 23.53 8.52
N ARG A 291 -7.10 23.97 9.68
CA ARG A 291 -6.56 23.08 10.70
C ARG A 291 -7.63 22.80 11.75
N GLU A 292 -8.09 21.55 11.84
CA GLU A 292 -9.06 21.11 12.85
C GLU A 292 -8.43 20.70 14.20
N LEU A 293 -7.10 20.63 14.23
CA LEU A 293 -6.31 20.28 15.41
C LEU A 293 -5.59 21.52 15.94
N VAL A 294 -5.59 21.68 17.26
CA VAL A 294 -4.84 22.75 17.93
C VAL A 294 -3.49 22.17 18.37
N TRP A 295 -2.41 22.87 17.98
CA TRP A 295 -1.03 22.53 18.30
C TRP A 295 -0.16 23.78 18.31
#